data_AF-A0A131XFZ0-F1
#
_entry.id   AF-A0A131XFZ0-F1
#
_cell.length_a   1.000
_cell.length_b   1.000
_cell.length_c   1.000
_cell.angle_alpha   90.00
_cell.angle_beta   90.00
_cell.angle_gamma   90.00
#
_symmetry.space_group_name_H-M   'P 1'
#
loop_
_entity.id
_entity.type
_entity.pdbx_description
1 polymer ?
#
loop_
_entity_poly.entity_id
_entity_poly.type
_entity_poly.pdbx_seq_one_letter_code
_entity_poly.pdbx_strand_id
1 'polypeptide(L)'
;MTIFSIVLHSLSVVVLVPAIVIFSVYKQLQVHRISLHKNFCVAMVLYDISVILVDSVFILDHVNEEKNIRVNQNPNLCKVLYTLSRYFRLCQYAWMFCEGFYLHKLIASAFAEQKSLLIFYIVGWGCPAIFVSISAILRAVRAGHPEDSSCWMDNVEG
;
A
#
# COMPACT_ATOMS: atom_id res chain seq x y z
N MET A 1 -6.85 -11.99 16.42
CA MET A 1 -6.66 -12.06 14.95
C MET A 1 -5.44 -11.29 14.45
N THR A 2 -5.06 -10.16 15.08
CA THR A 2 -3.89 -9.32 14.70
C THR A 2 -2.54 -10.04 14.70
N ILE A 3 -2.26 -10.92 15.69
CA ILE A 3 -0.98 -11.65 15.77
C ILE A 3 -0.76 -12.53 14.52
N PHE A 4 -1.78 -13.22 14.05
CA PHE A 4 -1.68 -14.07 12.85
C PHE A 4 -1.40 -13.23 11.60
N SER A 5 -2.08 -12.08 11.45
CA SER A 5 -1.81 -11.12 10.36
C SER A 5 -0.36 -10.66 10.37
N ILE A 6 0.17 -10.24 11.53
CA ILE A 6 1.57 -9.79 11.66
C ILE A 6 2.55 -10.88 11.24
N VAL A 7 2.34 -12.13 11.68
CA VAL A 7 3.22 -13.25 11.33
C VAL A 7 3.22 -13.49 9.82
N LEU A 8 2.03 -13.49 9.19
CA LEU A 8 1.91 -13.68 7.74
C LEU A 8 2.56 -12.55 6.94
N HIS A 9 2.30 -11.28 7.29
CA HIS A 9 2.90 -10.14 6.61
C HIS A 9 4.42 -10.09 6.81
N SER A 10 4.91 -10.49 7.98
CA SER A 10 6.35 -10.60 8.23
C SER A 10 7.00 -11.68 7.37
N LEU A 11 6.37 -12.86 7.28
CA LEU A 11 6.86 -13.94 6.42
C LEU A 11 6.88 -13.51 4.94
N SER A 12 5.83 -12.82 4.48
CA SER A 12 5.76 -12.24 3.14
C SER A 12 6.95 -11.32 2.86
N VAL A 13 7.23 -10.36 3.74
CA VAL A 13 8.35 -9.42 3.60
C VAL A 13 9.69 -10.16 3.56
N VAL A 14 9.91 -11.14 4.43
CA VAL A 14 11.16 -11.92 4.50
C VAL A 14 11.45 -12.65 3.18
N VAL A 15 10.41 -13.13 2.49
CA VAL A 15 10.55 -13.81 1.19
C VAL A 15 10.68 -12.81 0.03
N LEU A 16 9.96 -11.69 0.08
CA LEU A 16 9.93 -10.70 -1.01
C LEU A 16 11.21 -9.86 -1.09
N VAL A 17 11.82 -9.50 0.04
CA VAL A 17 13.05 -8.70 0.06
C VAL A 17 14.19 -9.35 -0.75
N PRO A 18 14.58 -10.62 -0.52
CA PRO A 18 15.62 -11.25 -1.31
C PRO A 18 15.23 -11.39 -2.79
N ALA A 19 13.96 -11.62 -3.12
CA ALA A 19 13.50 -11.66 -4.51
C ALA A 19 13.74 -10.31 -5.22
N ILE A 20 13.39 -9.19 -4.58
CA ILE A 20 13.62 -7.84 -5.11
C ILE A 20 15.13 -7.57 -5.27
N VAL A 21 15.95 -7.99 -4.30
CA VAL A 21 17.41 -7.84 -4.36
C VAL A 21 17.99 -8.59 -5.54
N ILE A 22 17.62 -9.86 -5.72
CA ILE A 22 18.06 -10.69 -6.86
C ILE A 22 17.69 -10.00 -8.18
N PHE A 23 16.43 -9.61 -8.39
CA PHE A 23 16.01 -8.94 -9.62
C PHE A 23 16.67 -7.56 -9.84
N SER A 24 17.15 -6.92 -8.77
CA SER A 24 17.84 -5.63 -8.86
C SER A 24 19.32 -5.77 -9.20
N VAL A 25 19.99 -6.82 -8.71
CA VAL A 25 21.43 -7.08 -8.95
C VAL A 25 21.68 -7.56 -10.37
N TYR A 26 20.84 -8.47 -10.88
CA TYR A 26 21.03 -9.02 -12.22
C TYR A 26 20.48 -8.10 -13.30
N LYS A 27 21.30 -7.15 -13.76
CA LYS A 27 20.97 -6.24 -14.89
C LYS A 27 20.53 -6.98 -16.16
N GLN A 28 21.07 -8.16 -16.43
CA GLN A 28 20.68 -8.98 -17.59
C GLN A 28 19.21 -9.43 -17.56
N LEU A 29 18.60 -9.50 -16.37
CA LEU A 29 17.17 -9.84 -16.22
C LEU A 29 16.26 -8.61 -16.26
N GLN A 30 16.78 -7.38 -16.35
CA GLN A 30 15.99 -6.14 -16.32
C GLN A 30 15.30 -5.82 -17.66
N VAL A 31 14.45 -6.75 -18.10
CA VAL A 31 13.52 -6.56 -19.22
C VAL A 31 12.27 -5.81 -18.72
N HIS A 32 11.52 -5.18 -19.63
CA HIS A 32 10.28 -4.45 -19.33
C HIS A 32 9.34 -5.21 -18.36
N ARG A 33 9.13 -6.52 -18.59
CA ARG A 33 8.32 -7.40 -17.72
C ARG A 33 8.84 -7.46 -16.28
N ILE A 34 10.13 -7.69 -16.10
CA ILE A 34 10.76 -7.83 -14.77
C ILE A 34 10.76 -6.48 -14.05
N SER A 35 10.86 -5.37 -14.78
CA SER A 35 10.70 -4.04 -14.18
C SER A 35 9.29 -3.80 -13.64
N LEU A 36 8.22 -4.24 -14.31
CA LEU A 36 6.86 -4.15 -13.77
C LEU A 36 6.69 -5.04 -12.54
N HIS A 37 7.15 -6.29 -12.63
CA HIS A 37 7.09 -7.26 -11.54
C HIS A 37 7.82 -6.74 -10.29
N LYS A 38 9.00 -6.13 -10.46
CA LYS A 38 9.74 -5.50 -9.36
C LYS A 38 8.92 -4.40 -8.67
N ASN A 39 8.24 -3.53 -9.42
CA ASN A 39 7.40 -2.48 -8.82
C ASN A 39 6.20 -3.06 -8.07
N PHE A 40 5.59 -4.14 -8.59
CA PHE A 40 4.55 -4.88 -7.88
C PHE A 40 5.06 -5.46 -6.54
N CYS A 41 6.22 -6.13 -6.54
CA CYS A 41 6.84 -6.63 -5.30
C CYS A 41 7.17 -5.51 -4.32
N VAL A 42 7.69 -4.37 -4.80
CA VAL A 42 7.97 -3.20 -3.95
C VAL A 42 6.69 -2.63 -3.35
N ALA A 43 5.60 -2.51 -4.12
CA ALA A 43 4.32 -2.04 -3.62
C ALA A 43 3.74 -3.01 -2.56
N MET A 44 3.92 -4.32 -2.74
CA MET A 44 3.51 -5.34 -1.77
C MET A 44 4.31 -5.23 -0.46
N VAL A 45 5.63 -5.04 -0.52
CA VAL A 45 6.47 -4.82 0.68
C VAL A 45 6.06 -3.53 1.41
N LEU A 46 5.80 -2.44 0.69
CA LEU A 46 5.34 -1.19 1.30
C LEU A 46 3.97 -1.34 1.98
N TYR A 47 3.07 -2.10 1.37
CA TYR A 47 1.78 -2.43 1.96
C TYR A 47 1.94 -3.28 3.23
N ASP A 48 2.71 -4.37 3.17
CA ASP A 48 2.96 -5.26 4.30
C ASP A 48 3.58 -4.50 5.49
N ILE A 49 4.58 -3.65 5.24
CA ILE A 49 5.19 -2.80 6.27
C ILE A 49 4.14 -1.86 6.90
N SER A 50 3.26 -1.28 6.09
CA SER A 50 2.23 -0.35 6.59
C SER A 50 1.18 -1.05 7.44
N VAL A 51 0.78 -2.27 7.07
CA VAL A 51 -0.12 -3.10 7.89
C VAL A 51 0.55 -3.48 9.21
N ILE A 52 1.82 -3.91 9.19
CA ILE A 52 2.58 -4.22 10.41
C ILE A 52 2.65 -2.99 11.33
N LEU A 53 2.88 -1.80 10.79
CA LEU A 53 2.88 -0.56 11.57
C LEU A 53 1.51 -0.29 12.22
N VAL A 54 0.42 -0.40 11.47
CA VAL A 54 -0.94 -0.20 11.99
C VAL A 54 -1.26 -1.22 13.09
N ASP A 55 -0.99 -2.50 12.86
CA ASP A 55 -1.26 -3.57 13.83
C ASP A 55 -0.41 -3.39 15.09
N SER A 56 0.85 -2.93 14.96
CA SER A 56 1.72 -2.66 16.11
C SER A 56 1.20 -1.52 16.99
N VAL A 57 0.65 -0.46 16.38
CA VAL A 57 0.05 0.66 17.11
C VAL A 57 -1.20 0.17 17.86
N PHE A 58 -2.01 -0.66 17.23
CA PHE A 58 -3.23 -1.21 17.84
C PHE A 58 -2.94 -2.14 19.03
N ILE A 59 -1.93 -2.99 18.94
CA ILE A 59 -1.50 -3.85 20.06
C ILE A 59 -1.01 -3.02 21.24
N LEU A 60 -0.24 -1.95 20.98
CA LEU A 60 0.25 -1.06 22.02
C LEU A 60 -0.88 -0.29 22.72
N ASP A 61 -1.97 0.00 22.01
CA ASP A 61 -3.15 0.65 22.59
C ASP A 61 -3.91 -0.31 23.51
N HIS A 62 -4.17 -1.54 23.05
CA HIS A 62 -4.85 -2.58 23.84
C HIS A 62 -4.10 -3.02 25.10
N VAL A 63 -2.77 -3.10 25.07
CA VAL A 63 -1.98 -3.53 26.25
C VAL A 63 -1.84 -2.40 27.28
N ASN A 64 -1.99 -1.13 26.88
CA ASN A 64 -1.89 0.03 27.77
C ASN A 64 -3.28 0.54 28.20
N GLU A 65 -4.17 -0.34 28.68
CA GLU A 65 -5.51 0.05 29.20
C GLU A 65 -5.47 1.21 30.22
N GLU A 66 -4.35 1.43 30.93
CA GLU A 66 -4.15 2.56 31.86
C GLU A 66 -3.75 3.90 31.20
N LYS A 67 -3.35 3.91 29.93
CA LYS A 67 -2.95 5.13 29.21
C LYS A 67 -3.62 5.18 27.84
N ASN A 68 -4.88 5.64 27.86
CA ASN A 68 -5.64 6.30 26.78
C ASN A 68 -4.93 7.56 26.22
N ILE A 69 -3.61 7.54 26.14
CA ILE A 69 -2.75 8.69 25.94
C ILE A 69 -2.03 8.59 24.60
N ARG A 70 -1.66 7.43 24.04
CA ARG A 70 -0.79 7.42 22.83
C ARG A 70 -1.55 7.63 21.51
N VAL A 71 -2.72 7.03 21.32
CA VAL A 71 -3.53 7.27 20.09
C VAL A 71 -4.24 8.62 20.15
N ASN A 72 -4.68 9.04 21.34
CA ASN A 72 -5.30 10.34 21.57
C ASN A 72 -4.28 11.51 21.63
N GLN A 73 -2.98 11.25 21.83
CA GLN A 73 -1.94 12.29 21.79
C GLN A 73 -1.66 12.78 20.37
N ASN A 74 -1.86 11.96 19.34
CA ASN A 74 -1.59 12.33 17.95
C ASN A 74 -2.67 11.77 17.00
N PRO A 75 -3.90 12.30 17.03
CA PRO A 75 -4.96 11.87 16.11
C PRO A 75 -4.57 12.05 14.64
N ASN A 76 -3.67 13.00 14.36
CA ASN A 76 -3.07 13.21 13.05
C ASN A 76 -2.25 12.01 12.58
N LEU A 77 -1.52 11.33 13.48
CA LEU A 77 -0.69 10.18 13.15
C LEU A 77 -1.55 8.96 12.78
N CYS A 78 -2.65 8.72 13.50
CA CYS A 78 -3.62 7.71 13.11
C CYS A 78 -4.19 7.99 11.70
N LYS A 79 -4.65 9.22 11.45
CA LYS A 79 -5.25 9.62 10.16
C LYS A 79 -4.26 9.40 9.01
N VAL A 80 -2.98 9.73 9.20
CA VAL A 80 -1.91 9.51 8.23
C VAL A 80 -1.66 8.02 8.01
N LEU A 81 -1.46 7.22 9.06
CA LEU A 81 -1.19 5.78 8.94
C LEU A 81 -2.33 5.04 8.22
N TYR A 82 -3.57 5.35 8.55
CA TYR A 82 -4.75 4.76 7.90
C TYR A 82 -4.79 5.12 6.40
N THR A 83 -4.61 6.41 6.09
CA THR A 83 -4.64 6.90 4.71
C THR A 83 -3.49 6.30 3.89
N LEU A 84 -2.30 6.20 4.49
CA LEU A 84 -1.10 5.64 3.88
C LEU A 84 -1.25 4.14 3.59
N SER A 85 -1.80 3.38 4.55
CA SER A 85 -2.05 1.94 4.36
C SER A 85 -3.04 1.68 3.23
N ARG A 86 -4.09 2.51 3.11
CA ARG A 86 -5.04 2.46 1.98
C ARG A 86 -4.34 2.78 0.66
N TYR A 87 -3.48 3.79 0.64
CA TYR A 87 -2.70 4.14 -0.55
C TYR A 87 -1.85 2.97 -1.04
N PHE A 88 -1.05 2.36 -0.16
CA PHE A 88 -0.19 1.25 -0.57
C PHE A 88 -0.97 0.03 -1.02
N ARG A 89 -2.13 -0.25 -0.40
CA ARG A 89 -3.04 -1.31 -0.87
C ARG A 89 -3.52 -1.05 -2.31
N LEU A 90 -3.97 0.17 -2.61
CA LEU A 90 -4.39 0.53 -3.96
C LEU A 90 -3.22 0.49 -4.95
N CYS A 91 -2.03 0.92 -4.56
CA CYS A 91 -0.83 0.78 -5.38
C CYS A 91 -0.55 -0.68 -5.72
N GLN A 92 -0.60 -1.59 -4.74
CA GLN A 92 -0.43 -3.02 -4.99
C GLN A 92 -1.42 -3.54 -6.04
N TYR A 93 -2.71 -3.20 -5.92
CA TYR A 93 -3.72 -3.61 -6.90
C TYR A 93 -3.52 -2.99 -8.28
N ALA A 94 -3.14 -1.71 -8.33
CA ALA A 94 -2.84 -1.03 -9.60
C ALA A 94 -1.64 -1.67 -10.31
N TRP A 95 -0.57 -1.99 -9.57
CA TRP A 95 0.61 -2.68 -10.12
C TRP A 95 0.31 -4.10 -10.57
N MET A 96 -0.51 -4.85 -9.81
CA MET A 96 -1.01 -6.16 -10.21
C MET A 96 -1.81 -6.10 -11.52
N PHE A 97 -2.68 -5.09 -11.65
CA PHE A 97 -3.45 -4.87 -12.88
C PHE A 97 -2.54 -4.50 -14.06
N CYS A 98 -1.56 -3.61 -13.85
CA CYS A 98 -0.60 -3.25 -14.89
C CYS A 98 0.21 -4.45 -15.39
N GLU A 99 0.64 -5.33 -14.49
CA GLU A 99 1.35 -6.57 -14.86
C GLU A 99 0.44 -7.52 -15.66
N GLY A 100 -0.79 -7.74 -15.21
CA GLY A 100 -1.77 -8.58 -15.92
C GLY A 100 -2.14 -8.03 -17.30
N PHE A 101 -2.39 -6.73 -17.41
CA PHE A 101 -2.68 -6.06 -18.67
C PHE A 101 -1.49 -6.12 -19.64
N TYR A 102 -0.26 -5.93 -19.12
CA TYR A 102 0.95 -6.07 -19.91
C TYR A 102 1.11 -7.49 -20.48
N LEU A 103 0.88 -8.51 -19.64
CA LEU A 103 0.93 -9.91 -20.06
C LEU A 103 -0.13 -10.22 -21.13
N HIS A 104 -1.36 -9.73 -20.95
CA HIS A 104 -2.43 -9.91 -21.93
C HIS A 104 -2.11 -9.23 -23.26
N LYS A 105 -1.62 -7.98 -23.24
CA LYS A 105 -1.21 -7.25 -24.46
C LYS A 105 -0.09 -7.98 -25.20
N LEU A 106 0.90 -8.52 -24.48
CA LEU A 106 2.01 -9.25 -25.09
C LEU A 106 1.52 -10.47 -25.88
N ILE A 107 0.56 -11.21 -25.35
CA ILE A 107 0.01 -12.41 -25.99
C ILE A 107 -0.96 -12.04 -27.12
N ALA A 108 -1.85 -11.10 -26.89
CA ALA A 108 -2.90 -10.72 -27.84
C ALA A 108 -2.40 -9.85 -29.00
N SER A 109 -1.32 -9.09 -28.79
CA SER A 109 -0.79 -8.15 -29.76
C SER A 109 0.73 -8.21 -29.81
N ALA A 110 1.24 -9.26 -30.45
CA ALA A 110 2.68 -9.51 -30.63
C ALA A 110 3.43 -8.37 -31.38
N PHE A 111 2.72 -7.39 -31.96
CA PHE A 111 3.30 -6.30 -32.76
C PHE A 111 2.90 -4.87 -32.31
N ALA A 112 2.13 -4.70 -31.23
CA ALA A 112 1.79 -3.35 -30.79
C ALA A 112 2.97 -2.69 -30.09
N GLU A 113 3.53 -1.69 -30.77
CA GLU A 113 4.48 -0.67 -30.31
C GLU A 113 4.53 -0.56 -28.77
N GLN A 114 5.73 -0.76 -28.22
CA GLN A 114 6.01 -0.69 -26.79
C GLN A 114 5.64 0.69 -26.26
N LYS A 115 4.38 0.84 -25.83
CA LYS A 115 3.92 2.02 -25.11
C LYS A 115 4.89 2.30 -23.97
N SER A 116 5.28 3.56 -23.85
CA SER A 116 6.34 3.99 -22.94
C SER A 116 6.09 3.50 -21.52
N LEU A 117 7.14 2.99 -20.87
CA LEU A 117 7.11 2.56 -19.46
C LEU A 117 6.48 3.62 -18.54
N LEU A 118 6.64 4.89 -18.90
CA LEU A 118 6.08 6.04 -18.18
C LEU A 118 4.57 5.96 -17.96
N ILE A 119 3.80 5.46 -18.93
CA ILE A 119 2.33 5.35 -18.78
C ILE A 119 1.99 4.36 -17.67
N PHE A 120 2.70 3.23 -17.59
CA PHE A 120 2.50 2.25 -16.52
C PHE A 120 2.87 2.81 -15.14
N TYR A 121 3.94 3.61 -15.05
CA TYR A 121 4.30 4.29 -13.79
C TYR A 121 3.25 5.31 -13.35
N ILE A 122 2.69 6.09 -14.29
CA ILE A 122 1.63 7.07 -14.00
C ILE A 122 0.37 6.34 -13.52
N VAL A 123 -0.01 5.23 -14.15
CA VAL A 123 -1.19 4.45 -13.73
C VAL A 123 -0.94 3.78 -12.37
N GLY A 124 0.21 3.13 -12.19
CA GLY A 124 0.54 2.35 -10.99
C GLY A 124 0.69 3.20 -9.73
N TRP A 125 1.29 4.39 -9.82
CA TRP A 125 1.47 5.28 -8.65
C TRP A 125 0.46 6.42 -8.60
N GLY A 126 0.08 6.96 -9.76
CA GLY A 126 -0.75 8.16 -9.86
C GLY A 126 -2.24 7.90 -9.63
N CYS A 127 -2.80 6.83 -10.21
CA CYS A 127 -4.23 6.52 -10.03
C CYS A 127 -4.59 6.27 -8.54
N PRO A 128 -3.82 5.46 -7.78
CA PRO A 128 -4.00 5.33 -6.33
C PRO A 128 -3.90 6.66 -5.58
N ALA A 129 -2.97 7.54 -5.99
CA ALA A 129 -2.76 8.83 -5.32
C ALA A 129 -3.98 9.75 -5.48
N ILE A 130 -4.57 9.77 -6.68
CA ILE A 130 -5.78 10.55 -6.98
C ILE A 130 -6.96 10.01 -6.17
N PHE A 131 -7.16 8.69 -6.14
CA PHE A 131 -8.29 8.12 -5.40
C PHE A 131 -8.17 8.39 -3.90
N VAL A 132 -6.97 8.23 -3.34
CA VAL A 132 -6.74 8.49 -1.92
C VAL A 132 -6.87 9.96 -1.58
N SER A 133 -6.34 10.87 -2.41
CA SER A 133 -6.47 12.31 -2.17
C SER A 133 -7.93 12.77 -2.21
N ILE A 134 -8.72 12.29 -3.18
CA ILE A 134 -10.18 12.54 -3.23
C ILE A 134 -10.84 12.02 -1.95
N SER A 135 -10.50 10.80 -1.52
CA SER A 135 -11.08 10.22 -0.30
C SER A 135 -10.70 11.00 0.96
N ALA A 136 -9.48 11.53 1.02
CA ALA A 136 -8.98 12.32 2.13
C ALA A 136 -9.65 13.71 2.15
N ILE A 137 -9.80 14.36 1.00
CA ILE A 137 -10.50 15.64 0.86
C ILE A 137 -11.97 15.49 1.23
N LEU A 138 -12.66 14.46 0.72
CA LEU A 138 -14.05 14.20 1.07
C LEU A 138 -14.23 13.98 2.58
N ARG A 139 -13.30 13.27 3.22
CA ARG A 139 -13.31 13.10 4.68
C ARG A 139 -13.02 14.41 5.40
N ALA A 140 -12.05 15.19 4.95
CA ALA A 140 -11.73 16.50 5.54
C ALA A 140 -12.88 17.51 5.42
N VAL A 141 -13.59 17.53 4.29
CA VAL A 141 -14.74 18.41 4.06
C VAL A 141 -15.95 17.97 4.91
N ARG A 142 -16.19 16.67 5.05
CA ARG A 142 -17.25 16.14 5.93
C ARG A 142 -16.91 16.30 7.42
N ALA A 143 -15.64 16.24 7.78
CA ALA A 143 -15.11 16.43 9.14
C ALA A 143 -15.04 17.90 9.58
N GLY A 144 -15.65 18.84 8.84
CA GLY A 144 -15.76 20.26 9.23
C GLY A 144 -16.61 20.53 10.49
N HIS A 145 -17.06 19.50 11.23
CA HIS A 145 -17.68 19.62 12.54
C HIS A 145 -16.64 19.40 13.66
N PRO A 146 -16.65 20.17 14.76
CA PRO A 146 -15.52 20.31 15.69
C PRO A 146 -15.23 19.12 16.62
N GLU A 147 -15.89 17.97 16.42
CA GLU A 147 -15.77 16.80 17.32
C GLU A 147 -14.85 15.69 16.80
N ASP A 148 -14.29 15.81 15.58
CA ASP A 148 -13.43 14.80 14.93
C ASP A 148 -11.95 14.82 15.42
N SER A 149 -11.79 14.90 16.74
CA SER A 149 -10.53 14.56 17.42
C SER A 149 -10.24 13.05 17.39
N SER A 150 -11.22 12.24 16.99
CA SER A 150 -11.07 10.79 16.89
C SER A 150 -10.35 10.30 15.63
N CYS A 151 -9.77 9.12 15.77
CA CYS A 151 -9.00 8.39 14.78
C CYS A 151 -9.94 7.90 13.65
N TRP A 152 -9.59 8.08 12.36
CA TRP A 152 -10.42 7.63 11.23
C TRP A 152 -10.53 6.10 11.07
N MET A 153 -10.03 5.36 12.05
CA MET A 153 -10.06 3.91 12.15
C MET A 153 -11.34 3.38 12.82
N ASP A 154 -12.19 4.27 13.38
CA ASP A 154 -13.41 3.92 14.14
C ASP A 154 -14.52 3.21 13.33
N ASN A 155 -14.30 2.86 12.06
CA ASN A 155 -15.28 2.16 11.22
C ASN A 155 -14.64 0.98 10.45
N VAL A 156 -13.81 0.16 11.12
CA VAL A 156 -13.35 -1.14 10.60
C VAL A 156 -13.94 -2.28 11.43
N GLU A 157 -15.22 -2.20 11.78
CA GLU A 157 -16.04 -3.35 12.12
C GLU A 157 -17.38 -3.19 11.38
N GLY A 158 -17.60 -4.09 10.41
CA GLY A 158 -18.74 -4.10 9.50
C GLY A 158 -18.47 -5.04 8.34
#